data_AF-A0A7S4DQ19-F1
#
_entry.id   AF-A0A7S4DQ19-F1
#
_cell.length_a   1.000
_cell.length_b   1.000
_cell.length_c   1.000
_cell.angle_alpha   90.00
_cell.angle_beta   90.00
_cell.angle_gamma   90.00
#
_symmetry.space_group_name_H-M   'P 1'
#
loop_
_entity.id
_entity.type
_entity.pdbx_description
1 polymer ?
#
loop_
_entity_poly.entity_id
_entity_poly.type
_entity_poly.pdbx_seq_one_letter_code
_entity_poly.pdbx_strand_id
1 'polypeptide(L)'
;MADISGPKFDLKEIQKVSDIQTIYAECGNTFFLHYHLKNSGMKKHINTLLDEGVVYVGASAGSICAGKTSAMALWKGWDDPTVVPGDFTVRKAFCVSSVKDMSLAWVASGMR
;
A
#
# COMPACT_ATOMS: atom_id res chain seq x y z
N MET A 1 5.80 9.89 -10.40
CA MET A 1 5.01 8.73 -9.95
C MET A 1 5.96 7.55 -9.73
N ALA A 2 5.87 6.87 -8.59
CA ALA A 2 6.66 5.67 -8.29
C ALA A 2 5.74 4.42 -8.27
N ASP A 3 6.10 3.38 -9.02
CA ASP A 3 5.36 2.11 -9.06
C ASP A 3 6.02 1.08 -8.14
N ILE A 4 5.23 0.47 -7.25
CA ILE A 4 5.69 -0.52 -6.25
C ILE A 4 5.09 -1.92 -6.48
N SER A 5 4.53 -2.19 -7.65
CA SER A 5 3.80 -3.44 -7.94
C SER A 5 4.66 -4.64 -8.32
N GLY A 6 5.82 -4.43 -8.94
CA GLY A 6 6.62 -5.52 -9.53
C GLY A 6 7.59 -6.21 -8.57
N PRO A 7 8.04 -7.44 -8.84
CA PRO A 7 9.01 -8.17 -7.99
C PRO A 7 10.42 -7.57 -7.94
N LYS A 8 10.64 -6.43 -8.62
CA LYS A 8 11.93 -5.75 -8.78
C LYS A 8 11.92 -4.30 -8.27
N PHE A 9 10.98 -3.90 -7.41
CA PHE A 9 11.10 -2.57 -6.78
C PHE A 9 12.29 -2.57 -5.79
N ASP A 10 13.31 -1.77 -6.07
CA ASP A 10 14.45 -1.55 -5.19
C ASP A 10 14.27 -0.19 -4.48
N LEU A 11 14.31 -0.22 -3.16
CA LEU A 11 14.26 0.98 -2.32
C LEU A 11 15.30 2.02 -2.73
N LYS A 12 16.48 1.57 -3.16
CA LYS A 12 17.56 2.46 -3.60
C LYS A 12 17.20 3.21 -4.88
N GLU A 13 16.47 2.58 -5.79
CA GLU A 13 16.04 3.23 -7.03
C GLU A 13 14.93 4.24 -6.76
N ILE A 14 13.99 3.90 -5.86
CA ILE A 14 12.92 4.83 -5.47
C ILE A 14 13.47 6.06 -4.73
N GLN A 15 14.48 5.87 -3.87
CA GLN A 15 15.16 6.98 -3.19
C GLN A 15 15.94 7.91 -4.12
N LYS A 16 16.34 7.45 -5.32
CA LYS A 16 17.00 8.31 -6.32
C LYS A 16 16.02 9.23 -7.04
N VAL A 17 14.73 8.91 -7.02
CA VAL A 17 13.71 9.75 -7.65
C VAL A 17 13.39 10.91 -6.72
N SER A 18 13.97 12.07 -7.01
CA SER A 18 13.54 13.34 -6.41
C SER A 18 12.13 13.69 -6.91
N ASP A 19 11.28 14.26 -6.04
CA ASP A 19 9.91 14.70 -6.34
C ASP A 19 8.90 13.58 -6.69
N ILE A 20 8.75 12.59 -5.80
CA ILE A 20 7.62 11.65 -5.90
C ILE A 20 6.35 12.35 -5.38
N GLN A 21 5.38 12.65 -6.25
CA GLN A 21 4.06 13.15 -5.81
C GLN A 21 3.03 12.02 -5.59
N THR A 22 3.26 10.85 -6.20
CA THR A 22 2.30 9.73 -6.15
C THR A 22 3.01 8.39 -6.17
N ILE A 23 2.53 7.49 -5.33
CA ILE A 23 2.90 6.07 -5.27
C ILE A 23 1.76 5.26 -5.85
N TYR A 24 2.06 4.36 -6.79
CA TYR A 24 1.09 3.46 -7.40
C TYR A 24 1.40 2.01 -7.04
N ALA A 25 0.39 1.26 -6.61
CA ALA A 25 0.45 -0.16 -6.35
C ALA A 25 -0.62 -0.91 -7.16
N GLU A 26 -0.18 -1.78 -8.06
CA GLU A 26 -1.03 -2.56 -8.96
C GLU A 26 -1.65 -3.80 -8.25
N CYS A 27 -2.42 -4.57 -9.02
CA CYS A 27 -2.97 -5.86 -8.63
C CYS A 27 -1.89 -6.94 -8.41
N GLY A 28 -2.34 -8.15 -8.09
CA GLY A 28 -1.48 -9.31 -7.84
C GLY A 28 -1.96 -10.07 -6.61
N ASN A 29 -1.04 -10.78 -5.95
CA ASN A 29 -1.31 -11.44 -4.69
C ASN A 29 -1.02 -10.49 -3.52
N THR A 30 -2.03 -10.23 -2.68
CA THR A 30 -1.91 -9.30 -1.54
C THR A 30 -0.83 -9.73 -0.53
N PHE A 31 -0.67 -11.03 -0.27
CA PHE A 31 0.30 -11.54 0.70
C PHE A 31 1.73 -11.37 0.19
N PHE A 32 1.95 -11.63 -1.09
CA PHE A 32 3.22 -11.40 -1.76
C PHE A 32 3.62 -9.92 -1.67
N LEU A 33 2.75 -9.02 -2.11
CA LEU A 33 3.02 -7.58 -2.07
C LEU A 33 3.30 -7.10 -0.64
N HIS A 34 2.45 -7.48 0.32
CA HIS A 34 2.62 -7.10 1.72
C HIS A 34 3.94 -7.62 2.33
N TYR A 35 4.32 -8.87 2.03
CA TYR A 35 5.58 -9.47 2.48
C TYR A 35 6.79 -8.69 1.96
N HIS A 36 6.82 -8.40 0.66
CA HIS A 36 7.94 -7.67 0.06
C HIS A 36 8.04 -6.22 0.52
N LEU A 37 6.91 -5.51 0.69
CA LEU A 37 6.90 -4.15 1.24
C LEU A 37 7.43 -4.09 2.68
N LYS A 38 7.11 -5.11 3.49
CA LYS A 38 7.59 -5.21 4.87
C LYS A 38 9.07 -5.55 4.92
N ASN A 39 9.51 -6.58 4.20
CA ASN A 39 10.87 -7.10 4.31
C ASN A 39 11.93 -6.22 3.63
N SER A 40 11.55 -5.45 2.62
CA SER A 40 12.45 -4.47 1.98
C SER A 40 12.65 -3.18 2.79
N GLY A 41 11.87 -2.96 3.85
CA GLY A 41 11.83 -1.68 4.57
C GLY A 41 11.04 -0.58 3.85
N MET A 42 10.52 -0.85 2.64
CA MET A 42 9.74 0.08 1.82
C MET A 42 8.54 0.63 2.57
N LYS A 43 7.90 -0.19 3.41
CA LYS A 43 6.80 0.20 4.28
C LYS A 43 7.09 1.46 5.10
N LYS A 44 8.28 1.56 5.71
CA LYS A 44 8.64 2.72 6.53
C LYS A 44 8.80 3.96 5.66
N HIS A 45 9.41 3.79 4.49
CA HIS A 45 9.65 4.88 3.55
C HIS A 45 8.34 5.42 2.95
N ILE A 46 7.42 4.54 2.56
CA ILE A 46 6.08 4.94 2.09
C ILE A 46 5.38 5.77 3.15
N ASN A 47 5.37 5.35 4.42
CA ASN A 47 4.75 6.16 5.49
C ASN A 47 5.35 7.56 5.59
N THR A 48 6.68 7.69 5.51
CA THR A 48 7.34 9.00 5.51
C THR A 48 6.88 9.86 4.33
N LEU A 49 6.86 9.31 3.12
CA LEU A 49 6.39 10.04 1.93
C LEU A 49 4.93 10.50 2.07
N LEU A 50 4.08 9.70 2.69
CA LEU A 50 2.67 10.04 2.88
C LEU A 50 2.46 11.09 3.98
N ASP A 51 3.31 11.10 5.01
CA ASP A 51 3.35 12.19 6.00
C ASP A 51 3.77 13.52 5.36
N GLU A 52 4.59 13.46 4.28
CA GLU A 52 5.02 14.58 3.44
C GLU A 52 3.96 15.02 2.40
N GLY A 53 2.83 14.32 2.30
CA GLY A 53 1.70 14.68 1.42
C GLY A 53 1.69 13.97 0.06
N VAL A 54 2.55 12.97 -0.16
CA VAL A 54 2.48 12.10 -1.33
C VAL A 54 1.16 11.32 -1.33
N VAL A 55 0.59 11.04 -2.50
CA VAL A 55 -0.66 10.29 -2.64
C VAL A 55 -0.37 8.81 -2.91
N TYR A 56 -1.03 7.90 -2.19
CA TYR A 56 -1.02 6.46 -2.50
C TYR A 56 -2.23 6.07 -3.34
N VAL A 57 -2.00 5.42 -4.48
CA VAL A 57 -3.03 4.89 -5.37
C VAL A 57 -2.85 3.38 -5.46
N GLY A 58 -3.79 2.62 -4.91
CA GLY A 58 -3.76 1.16 -4.96
C GLY A 58 -4.88 0.62 -5.85
N ALA A 59 -4.58 -0.41 -6.66
CA ALA A 59 -5.54 -1.20 -7.40
C ALA A 59 -5.59 -2.63 -6.85
N SER A 60 -6.80 -3.16 -6.58
CA SER A 60 -7.01 -4.53 -6.09
C SER A 60 -6.13 -4.87 -4.87
N ALA A 61 -5.15 -5.76 -5.01
CA ALA A 61 -4.17 -6.07 -3.97
C ALA A 61 -3.49 -4.83 -3.37
N GLY A 62 -3.12 -3.84 -4.20
CA GLY A 62 -2.60 -2.56 -3.75
C GLY A 62 -3.56 -1.79 -2.85
N SER A 63 -4.87 -1.80 -3.16
CA SER A 63 -5.90 -1.18 -2.32
C SER A 63 -6.04 -1.90 -0.98
N ILE A 64 -5.98 -3.24 -0.98
CA ILE A 64 -6.06 -4.05 0.24
C ILE A 64 -4.83 -3.81 1.13
N CYS A 65 -3.63 -3.68 0.53
CA CYS A 65 -2.39 -3.35 1.25
C CYS A 65 -2.40 -1.96 1.90
N ALA A 66 -3.19 -1.02 1.38
CA ALA A 66 -3.36 0.29 2.00
C ALA A 66 -4.20 0.25 3.29
N GLY A 67 -5.07 -0.76 3.41
CA GLY A 67 -6.01 -0.92 4.52
C GLY A 67 -5.36 -1.33 5.83
N LYS A 68 -6.20 -1.52 6.86
CA LYS A 68 -5.79 -1.98 8.20
C LYS A 68 -5.74 -3.49 8.40
N THR A 69 -6.22 -4.26 7.44
CA THR A 69 -6.05 -5.71 7.37
C THR A 69 -6.04 -6.19 5.92
N SER A 70 -5.29 -7.27 5.65
CA SER A 70 -5.37 -8.04 4.41
C SER A 70 -6.37 -9.19 4.55
N ALA A 71 -7.20 -9.16 5.61
CA ALA A 71 -8.21 -10.18 5.85
C ALA A 71 -9.22 -10.28 4.69
N MET A 72 -9.44 -9.18 3.96
CA MET A 72 -10.27 -9.18 2.75
C MET A 72 -9.69 -10.02 1.61
N ALA A 73 -8.36 -10.17 1.54
CA ALA A 73 -7.72 -11.05 0.56
C ALA A 73 -8.02 -12.54 0.82
N LEU A 74 -8.34 -12.91 2.07
CA LEU A 74 -8.76 -14.27 2.44
C LEU A 74 -10.22 -14.55 2.07
N TRP A 75 -11.01 -13.52 1.73
CA TRP A 75 -12.41 -13.73 1.40
C TRP A 75 -12.53 -14.56 0.13
N LYS A 76 -13.22 -15.70 0.21
CA LYS A 76 -13.38 -16.68 -0.87
C LYS A 76 -12.06 -17.28 -1.40
N GLY A 77 -10.95 -17.10 -0.70
CA GLY A 77 -9.63 -17.57 -1.15
C GLY A 77 -9.14 -16.88 -2.42
N TRP A 78 -9.44 -15.59 -2.61
CA TRP A 78 -9.00 -14.83 -3.78
C TRP A 78 -7.48 -14.70 -3.88
N ASP A 79 -6.80 -14.61 -2.74
CA ASP A 79 -5.34 -14.69 -2.69
C ASP A 79 -4.87 -15.88 -1.87
N ASP A 80 -3.82 -16.52 -2.36
CA ASP A 80 -3.13 -17.61 -1.67
C ASP A 80 -2.06 -17.05 -0.70
N PRO A 81 -2.20 -17.25 0.63
CA PRO A 81 -1.20 -16.82 1.60
C PRO A 81 0.06 -17.69 1.62
N THR A 82 0.05 -18.88 0.99
CA THR A 82 1.16 -19.83 1.03
C THR A 82 2.29 -19.49 0.04
N VAL A 83 2.09 -18.49 -0.83
CA VAL A 83 3.09 -18.00 -1.80
C VAL A 83 4.30 -17.32 -1.14
N VAL A 84 4.23 -17.05 0.16
CA VAL A 84 5.29 -16.44 0.96
C VAL A 84 5.45 -17.19 2.29
N PRO A 85 6.67 -17.27 2.85
CA PRO A 85 6.91 -17.99 4.10
C PRO A 85 6.34 -17.23 5.32
N GLY A 86 5.54 -17.91 6.14
CA GLY A 86 5.05 -17.40 7.43
C GLY A 86 3.57 -17.67 7.70
N ASP A 87 3.16 -17.58 8.98
CA ASP A 87 1.77 -17.70 9.40
C ASP A 87 1.02 -16.36 9.22
N PHE A 88 0.14 -16.29 8.23
CA PHE A 88 -0.66 -15.11 7.90
C PHE A 88 -2.01 -15.05 8.64
N THR A 89 -2.16 -15.75 9.77
CA THR A 89 -3.27 -15.53 10.72
C THR A 89 -3.29 -14.12 11.36
N VAL A 90 -2.53 -13.16 10.83
CA VAL A 90 -2.36 -11.82 11.38
C VAL A 90 -3.58 -10.95 11.06
N ARG A 91 -4.50 -10.95 12.02
CA ARG A 91 -5.68 -10.10 12.25
C ARG A 91 -5.41 -8.57 12.31
N LYS A 92 -4.26 -8.10 11.82
CA LYS A 92 -3.85 -6.69 11.75
C LYS A 92 -2.94 -6.52 10.56
N ALA A 93 -3.44 -6.04 9.44
CA ALA A 93 -2.59 -5.55 8.37
C ALA A 93 -2.59 -4.04 8.35
N PHE A 94 -1.72 -3.45 9.14
CA PHE A 94 -1.19 -2.14 8.80
C PHE A 94 -2.24 -1.04 8.67
N CYS A 95 -2.04 0.03 7.91
CA CYS A 95 -2.94 1.15 7.66
C CYS A 95 -1.97 2.16 7.11
N VAL A 96 -2.20 2.57 5.88
CA VAL A 96 -1.49 3.71 5.33
C VAL A 96 -2.05 4.96 6.02
N SER A 97 -1.48 5.30 7.17
CA SER A 97 -1.98 6.35 8.06
C SER A 97 -1.48 7.73 7.63
N SER A 98 -1.95 8.20 6.48
CA SER A 98 -2.01 9.63 6.19
C SER A 98 -3.25 9.90 5.35
N VAL A 99 -4.41 9.78 6.00
CA VAL A 99 -5.60 10.51 5.55
C VAL A 99 -5.72 11.68 6.51
N LYS A 100 -4.89 12.71 6.30
CA LYS A 100 -5.23 14.04 6.84
C LYS A 100 -6.42 14.53 6.03
N ASP A 101 -7.60 14.37 6.63
CA ASP A 101 -8.85 15.04 6.27
C ASP A 101 -9.22 15.11 4.78
N MET A 102 -9.62 13.96 4.23
CA MET A 102 -10.54 13.94 3.08
C MET A 102 -11.93 14.50 3.44
N SER A 103 -12.21 14.72 4.74
CA SER A 103 -13.45 15.32 5.25
C SER A 103 -13.63 16.78 4.82
N LEU A 104 -12.54 17.55 4.74
CA LEU A 104 -12.57 18.97 4.35
C LEU A 104 -12.73 19.15 2.84
N ALA A 105 -12.14 18.25 2.03
CA ALA A 105 -12.28 18.29 0.57
C ALA A 105 -13.71 17.90 0.10
N TRP A 106 -14.39 17.03 0.86
CA TRP A 106 -15.76 16.61 0.55
C TRP A 106 -16.83 17.63 0.94
N VAL A 107 -16.60 18.40 2.02
CA VAL A 107 -17.50 19.50 2.43
C VAL A 107 -17.31 20.75 1.54
N ALA A 108 -16.11 20.98 1.02
CA ALA A 108 -15.81 22.14 0.17
C ALA A 108 -16.33 22.02 -1.28
N SER A 109 -16.66 20.82 -1.77
CA SER A 109 -17.07 20.60 -3.17
C SER A 109 -18.57 20.74 -3.45
N GLY A 110 -19.39 21.03 -2.44
CA GLY A 110 -20.73 21.60 -2.65
C GLY A 110 -21.69 20.81 -3.55
N MET A 111 -21.52 19.50 -3.70
CA MET A 111 -22.48 18.66 -4.43
C MET A 111 -23.48 18.07 -3.43
N ARG A 112 -24.69 18.64 -3.47
CA ARG A 112 -25.91 18.13 -2.84
C ARG A 112 -26.37 16.85 -3.51
#